data_AF-A0A366QKX4-F1
#
_entry.id   AF-A0A366QKX4-F1
#
_cell.length_a   1.000
_cell.length_b   1.000
_cell.length_c   1.000
_cell.angle_alpha   90.00
_cell.angle_beta   90.00
_cell.angle_gamma   90.00
#
_symmetry.space_group_name_H-M   'P 1'
#
loop_
_entity.id
_entity.type
_entity.pdbx_description
1 polymer ?
#
loop_
_entity_poly.entity_id
_entity_poly.type
_entity_poly.pdbx_seq_one_letter_code
_entity_poly.pdbx_strand_id
1 'polypeptide(L)'
;MGSVQDFTWTGTAYVQGRASAKLLTSNLELSFWGGVNPDTSEVIDRHHPLSGQKLQNTILAIPGGRGSCTGSGVMLELLLNGKAPEAIIFERREDILTLGVMIAEEVFQQSIPVVVLAKDDFRQLLQLDGQTVYVDDGHVSTTPMLSKPENGLILETTPALEGIKLSPLDQELLRGDHGEASRVAIRIVLRMAHLLNTTRLMSITQVHIDACVYTGPATLLLAERLRDWGGKVRVPTTLNSISVDQKRWRALGVDTEFGEAADKLGQAYVDMGAKATYTCAPYQLDSAPKVGEQVAWAESNAVVYANSVLGARTMKYPDFLDISIALTGRAPKGGPHVDVNRLASVQVNVVGVKNSSGLDDSFPPLLGYYVGTLSTSRIPVVTGLEKYGLSTDDLKAFGAAFATVSSAPMFHIVGVTPEATSLDAVTASEITTFQVQPSDLGACWDKLNSAPPNQPLDLLSLGNPHFSLTELRDLTHLVQGRQKAPNVAVVAT
;
A
#
# COMPACT_ATOMS: atom_id res chain seq x y z
N MET A 1 32.19 32.80 -13.19
CA MET A 1 31.74 31.97 -12.05
C MET A 1 30.47 32.63 -11.54
N GLY A 2 29.31 32.09 -11.92
CA GLY A 2 28.03 32.62 -11.42
C GLY A 2 27.90 32.31 -9.93
N SER A 3 27.44 33.28 -9.13
CA SER A 3 27.17 33.09 -7.72
C SER A 3 26.19 31.93 -7.56
N VAL A 4 26.59 30.87 -6.84
CA VAL A 4 25.64 29.88 -6.34
C VAL A 4 24.67 30.66 -5.46
N GLN A 5 23.39 30.70 -5.83
CA GLN A 5 22.38 31.30 -4.96
C GLN A 5 22.23 30.40 -3.74
N ASP A 6 22.40 30.99 -2.56
CA ASP A 6 22.17 30.31 -1.30
C ASP A 6 20.65 30.21 -1.09
N PHE A 7 20.15 28.97 -1.09
CA PHE A 7 18.74 28.69 -0.84
C PHE A 7 18.59 27.98 0.49
N THR A 8 17.47 28.28 1.16
CA THR A 8 17.03 27.56 2.36
C THR A 8 15.52 27.45 2.31
N TRP A 9 15.02 26.23 2.51
CA TRP A 9 13.61 25.91 2.56
C TRP A 9 13.26 25.32 3.92
N THR A 10 12.01 25.51 4.33
CA THR A 10 11.45 24.93 5.54
C THR A 10 10.28 24.04 5.16
N GLY A 11 10.34 22.78 5.56
CA GLY A 11 9.32 21.76 5.34
C GLY A 11 8.87 21.12 6.63
N THR A 12 8.01 20.11 6.48
CA THR A 12 7.58 19.26 7.58
C THR A 12 8.46 18.01 7.61
N ALA A 13 9.21 17.82 8.70
CA ALA A 13 9.97 16.59 8.92
C ALA A 13 9.10 15.54 9.64
N TYR A 14 8.78 14.45 8.95
CA TYR A 14 8.07 13.31 9.53
C TYR A 14 9.02 12.30 10.18
N VAL A 15 10.28 12.29 9.74
CA VAL A 15 11.40 11.67 10.44
C VAL A 15 12.49 12.74 10.55
N GLN A 16 12.92 13.01 11.78
CA GLN A 16 13.94 14.01 12.10
C GLN A 16 15.33 13.44 11.78
N GLY A 17 16.32 14.32 11.62
CA GLY A 17 17.68 13.88 11.34
C GLY A 17 18.46 14.84 10.47
N ARG A 18 19.75 14.52 10.30
CA ARG A 18 20.70 15.33 9.55
C ARG A 18 21.39 14.52 8.50
N ALA A 19 21.52 15.09 7.31
CA ALA A 19 22.20 14.45 6.19
C ALA A 19 22.79 15.49 5.24
N SER A 20 23.86 15.12 4.55
CA SER A 20 24.35 15.88 3.41
C SER A 20 24.92 14.95 2.36
N ALA A 21 24.46 15.13 1.13
CA ALA A 21 24.90 14.34 -0.01
C ALA A 21 24.49 15.03 -1.32
N LYS A 22 24.93 14.43 -2.43
CA LYS A 22 24.53 14.84 -3.76
C LYS A 22 23.03 14.62 -3.93
N LEU A 23 22.33 15.64 -4.39
CA LEU A 23 20.91 15.59 -4.69
C LEU A 23 20.65 14.78 -5.97
N LEU A 24 19.73 13.83 -5.90
CA LEU A 24 19.21 13.03 -7.00
C LEU A 24 17.72 13.31 -7.13
N THR A 25 17.28 13.87 -8.26
CA THR A 25 15.93 14.41 -8.39
C THR A 25 15.11 13.77 -9.49
N SER A 26 13.80 13.71 -9.29
CA SER A 26 12.84 13.48 -10.36
C SER A 26 11.55 14.26 -10.12
N ASN A 27 10.88 14.66 -11.19
CA ASN A 27 9.51 15.16 -11.14
C ASN A 27 8.47 14.03 -11.33
N LEU A 28 8.92 12.77 -11.38
CA LEU A 28 8.08 11.58 -11.47
C LEU A 28 8.17 10.79 -10.17
N GLU A 29 7.07 10.18 -9.77
CA GLU A 29 7.01 9.28 -8.60
C GLU A 29 7.74 7.96 -8.88
N LEU A 30 8.40 7.43 -7.86
CA LEU A 30 9.16 6.19 -7.96
C LEU A 30 8.45 5.06 -7.20
N SER A 31 8.30 3.90 -7.85
CA SER A 31 7.92 2.67 -7.15
C SER A 31 9.15 2.04 -6.54
N PHE A 32 9.15 1.80 -5.23
CA PHE A 32 10.22 1.05 -4.58
C PHE A 32 10.02 -0.44 -4.77
N TRP A 33 8.79 -0.93 -4.63
CA TRP A 33 8.43 -2.30 -4.96
C TRP A 33 8.55 -2.53 -6.48
N GLY A 34 9.46 -3.43 -6.88
CA GLY A 34 9.76 -3.74 -8.28
C GLY A 34 10.49 -2.63 -9.07
N GLY A 35 10.75 -1.47 -8.48
CA GLY A 35 11.43 -0.35 -9.14
C GLY A 35 12.77 0.06 -8.54
N VAL A 36 13.11 -0.42 -7.34
CA VAL A 36 14.43 -0.26 -6.71
C VAL A 36 14.93 -1.62 -6.24
N ASN A 37 16.19 -1.94 -6.55
CA ASN A 37 16.84 -3.13 -6.03
C ASN A 37 17.46 -2.83 -4.65
N PRO A 38 17.01 -3.52 -3.57
CA PRO A 38 17.47 -3.22 -2.21
C PRO A 38 18.93 -3.63 -1.93
N ASP A 39 19.49 -4.56 -2.71
CA ASP A 39 20.86 -5.05 -2.53
C ASP A 39 21.88 -4.12 -3.19
N THR A 40 21.53 -3.58 -4.36
CA THR A 40 22.44 -2.77 -5.19
C THR A 40 22.20 -1.26 -5.06
N SER A 41 21.05 -0.86 -4.50
CA SER A 41 20.52 0.50 -4.48
C SER A 41 20.12 1.06 -5.87
N GLU A 42 20.17 0.24 -6.92
CA GLU A 42 19.86 0.69 -8.28
C GLU A 42 18.35 0.89 -8.47
N VAL A 43 17.97 1.99 -9.12
CA VAL A 43 16.63 2.16 -9.70
C VAL A 43 16.52 1.26 -10.93
N ILE A 44 15.76 0.18 -10.81
CA ILE A 44 15.58 -0.86 -11.83
C ILE A 44 14.31 -0.69 -12.66
N ASP A 45 13.42 0.25 -12.31
CA ASP A 45 12.32 0.67 -13.18
C ASP A 45 12.88 1.30 -14.45
N ARG A 46 12.90 0.53 -15.53
CA ARG A 46 13.54 0.91 -16.80
C ARG A 46 12.80 2.02 -17.54
N HIS A 47 11.58 2.35 -17.14
CA HIS A 47 10.80 3.46 -17.69
C HIS A 47 10.93 4.75 -16.87
N HIS A 48 11.53 4.68 -15.68
CA HIS A 48 11.73 5.84 -14.82
C HIS A 48 12.95 6.67 -15.26
N PRO A 49 12.92 8.01 -15.18
CA PRO A 49 14.06 8.88 -15.51
C PRO A 49 15.35 8.57 -14.72
N LEU A 50 15.19 8.02 -13.51
CA LEU A 50 16.32 7.63 -12.65
C LEU A 50 16.86 6.23 -12.93
N SER A 51 16.36 5.51 -13.94
CA SER A 51 16.81 4.15 -14.29
C SER A 51 18.34 4.05 -14.35
N GLY A 52 18.89 3.06 -13.64
CA GLY A 52 20.34 2.80 -13.55
C GLY A 52 21.10 3.68 -12.55
N GLN A 53 20.48 4.70 -11.97
CA GLN A 53 21.07 5.48 -10.87
C GLN A 53 21.00 4.70 -9.55
N LYS A 54 21.93 4.99 -8.63
CA LYS A 54 21.94 4.43 -7.27
C LYS A 54 21.46 5.46 -6.27
N LEU A 55 20.63 5.04 -5.32
CA LEU A 55 20.12 5.91 -4.25
C LEU A 55 21.14 6.11 -3.12
N GLN A 56 22.00 5.13 -2.87
CA GLN A 56 23.01 5.14 -1.81
C GLN A 56 23.94 6.35 -1.93
N ASN A 57 24.23 7.03 -0.82
CA ASN A 57 25.05 8.25 -0.76
C ASN A 57 24.45 9.45 -1.54
N THR A 58 23.12 9.49 -1.71
CA THR A 58 22.40 10.61 -2.32
C THR A 58 21.32 11.13 -1.40
N ILE A 59 20.84 12.35 -1.65
CA ILE A 59 19.56 12.82 -1.12
C ILE A 59 18.55 12.68 -2.25
N LEU A 60 17.50 11.87 -2.05
CA LEU A 60 16.50 11.62 -3.08
C LEU A 60 15.36 12.65 -2.96
N ALA A 61 15.07 13.38 -4.04
CA ALA A 61 13.90 14.25 -4.13
C ALA A 61 12.94 13.80 -5.23
N ILE A 62 11.75 13.32 -4.85
CA ILE A 62 10.70 12.86 -5.77
C ILE A 62 9.32 13.35 -5.28
N PRO A 63 8.28 13.47 -6.13
CA PRO A 63 7.00 14.03 -5.68
C PRO A 63 6.30 13.19 -4.60
N GLY A 64 6.55 11.87 -4.62
CA GLY A 64 6.04 10.86 -3.70
C GLY A 64 6.43 9.47 -4.19
N GLY A 65 6.14 8.44 -3.38
CA GLY A 65 6.13 7.06 -3.84
C GLY A 65 4.92 6.76 -4.73
N ARG A 66 5.01 5.74 -5.59
CA ARG A 66 3.86 5.16 -6.29
C ARG A 66 3.85 3.65 -6.14
N GLY A 67 2.67 3.02 -6.18
CA GLY A 67 2.53 1.55 -6.16
C GLY A 67 2.01 0.98 -4.84
N SER A 68 2.41 -0.26 -4.55
CA SER A 68 1.86 -1.11 -3.48
C SER A 68 2.22 -0.64 -2.06
N CYS A 69 1.41 -1.03 -1.07
CA CYS A 69 1.64 -0.89 0.37
C CYS A 69 2.99 -1.44 0.83
N THR A 70 3.54 -2.39 0.06
CA THR A 70 4.81 -3.10 0.27
C THR A 70 6.08 -2.25 0.08
N GLY A 71 5.96 -1.00 -0.39
CA GLY A 71 7.11 -0.09 -0.50
C GLY A 71 7.85 0.14 0.83
N SER A 72 7.16 0.05 1.97
CA SER A 72 7.74 0.20 3.31
C SER A 72 8.76 -0.91 3.60
N GLY A 73 8.50 -2.15 3.16
CA GLY A 73 9.42 -3.29 3.29
C GLY A 73 10.70 -3.11 2.50
N VAL A 74 10.62 -2.60 1.27
CA VAL A 74 11.81 -2.29 0.46
C VAL A 74 12.63 -1.16 1.07
N MET A 75 11.97 -0.13 1.61
CA MET A 75 12.67 0.96 2.31
C MET A 75 13.39 0.45 3.56
N LEU A 76 12.76 -0.42 4.35
CA LEU A 76 13.39 -1.05 5.50
C LEU A 76 14.61 -1.89 5.08
N GLU A 77 14.48 -2.69 4.02
CA GLU A 77 15.58 -3.50 3.47
C GLU A 77 16.76 -2.62 3.03
N LEU A 78 16.50 -1.53 2.30
CA LEU A 78 17.52 -0.56 1.89
C LEU A 78 18.27 0.02 3.10
N LEU A 79 17.56 0.36 4.18
CA LEU A 79 18.18 0.91 5.40
C LEU A 79 19.07 -0.14 6.07
N LEU A 80 18.55 -1.34 6.32
CA LEU A 80 19.29 -2.40 7.01
C LEU A 80 20.52 -2.86 6.20
N ASN A 81 20.46 -2.79 4.87
CA ASN A 81 21.59 -3.09 3.99
C ASN A 81 22.58 -1.93 3.82
N GLY A 82 22.32 -0.76 4.41
CA GLY A 82 23.12 0.45 4.23
C GLY A 82 23.10 0.96 2.78
N LYS A 83 22.01 0.72 2.06
CA LYS A 83 21.77 1.03 0.64
C LYS A 83 20.73 2.12 0.42
N ALA A 84 20.09 2.60 1.47
CA ALA A 84 19.18 3.74 1.43
C ALA A 84 19.89 5.04 0.97
N PRO A 85 19.15 6.02 0.44
CA PRO A 85 19.63 7.40 0.37
C PRO A 85 19.87 7.97 1.77
N GLU A 86 20.69 9.01 1.87
CA GLU A 86 20.99 9.70 3.13
C GLU A 86 19.82 10.53 3.66
N ALA A 87 18.92 10.95 2.77
CA ALA A 87 17.65 11.61 3.10
C ALA A 87 16.64 11.44 1.97
N ILE A 88 15.35 11.59 2.28
CA ILE A 88 14.30 11.64 1.28
C ILE A 88 13.49 12.93 1.43
N ILE A 89 13.27 13.62 0.32
CA ILE A 89 12.48 14.83 0.23
C ILE A 89 11.30 14.60 -0.70
N PHE A 90 10.08 14.86 -0.23
CA PHE A 90 8.86 14.74 -1.02
C PHE A 90 8.19 16.09 -1.29
N GLU A 91 7.43 16.17 -2.39
CA GLU A 91 6.52 17.29 -2.67
C GLU A 91 5.21 17.18 -1.87
N ARG A 92 4.78 15.94 -1.61
CA ARG A 92 3.49 15.65 -0.96
C ARG A 92 3.69 14.66 0.18
N ARG A 93 2.67 14.57 1.04
CA ARG A 93 2.63 13.56 2.10
C ARG A 93 2.78 12.17 1.49
N GLU A 94 3.72 11.40 2.02
CA GLU A 94 4.05 10.06 1.58
C GLU A 94 3.96 9.13 2.81
N ASP A 95 3.05 8.15 2.74
CA ASP A 95 2.65 7.35 3.89
C ASP A 95 3.44 6.02 3.97
N ILE A 96 3.93 5.50 2.83
CA ILE A 96 4.45 4.13 2.69
C ILE A 96 5.95 4.08 2.98
N LEU A 97 6.75 4.83 2.23
CA LEU A 97 8.21 4.88 2.40
C LEU A 97 8.56 5.51 3.73
N THR A 98 7.86 6.57 4.13
CA THR A 98 8.05 7.19 5.45
C THR A 98 7.85 6.19 6.57
N LEU A 99 6.82 5.33 6.50
CA LEU A 99 6.63 4.27 7.50
C LEU A 99 7.82 3.31 7.57
N GLY A 100 8.38 2.91 6.42
CA GLY A 100 9.58 2.05 6.40
C GLY A 100 10.75 2.65 7.20
N VAL A 101 10.95 3.97 7.09
CA VAL A 101 11.95 4.71 7.89
C VAL A 101 11.55 4.76 9.37
N MET A 102 10.28 5.02 9.70
CA MET A 102 9.80 5.03 11.09
C MET A 102 10.00 3.67 11.78
N ILE A 103 9.77 2.56 11.07
CA ILE A 103 10.01 1.21 11.57
C ILE A 103 11.50 0.99 11.83
N ALA A 104 12.35 1.37 10.87
CA ALA A 104 13.81 1.24 11.02
C ALA A 104 14.29 2.00 12.27
N GLU A 105 13.75 3.18 12.52
CA GLU A 105 14.14 4.01 13.66
C GLU A 105 13.68 3.41 14.98
N GLU A 106 12.40 3.06 15.11
CA GLU A 106 11.82 2.55 16.36
C GLU A 106 12.34 1.15 16.72
N VAL A 107 12.61 0.29 15.73
CA VAL A 107 12.94 -1.12 15.96
C VAL A 107 14.44 -1.41 15.85
N PHE A 108 15.12 -0.75 14.92
CA PHE A 108 16.50 -1.07 14.55
C PHE A 108 17.50 0.05 14.81
N GLN A 109 17.05 1.21 15.34
CA GLN A 109 17.89 2.38 15.61
C GLN A 109 18.65 2.87 14.37
N GLN A 110 18.06 2.70 13.19
CA GLN A 110 18.55 3.21 11.92
C GLN A 110 17.52 4.17 11.33
N SER A 111 17.94 5.33 10.86
CA SER A 111 17.01 6.37 10.42
C SER A 111 17.68 7.28 9.40
N ILE A 112 16.86 7.89 8.55
CA ILE A 112 17.25 8.96 7.64
C ILE A 112 16.17 10.05 7.73
N PRO A 113 16.52 11.35 7.57
CA PRO A 113 15.52 12.39 7.57
C PRO A 113 14.56 12.25 6.38
N VAL A 114 13.27 12.45 6.66
CA VAL A 114 12.19 12.45 5.66
C VAL A 114 11.41 13.75 5.78
N VAL A 115 11.49 14.58 4.72
CA VAL A 115 10.97 15.95 4.71
C VAL A 115 9.97 16.14 3.59
N VAL A 116 8.85 16.80 3.87
CA VAL A 116 7.92 17.27 2.84
C VAL A 116 8.06 18.77 2.67
N LEU A 117 8.38 19.20 1.45
CA LEU A 117 8.45 20.61 1.07
C LEU A 117 7.16 21.08 0.40
N ALA A 118 6.89 22.39 0.48
CA ALA A 118 5.84 22.99 -0.32
C ALA A 118 6.13 22.84 -1.82
N LYS A 119 5.07 22.80 -2.63
CA LYS A 119 5.16 22.54 -4.07
C LYS A 119 6.16 23.43 -4.81
N ASP A 120 6.17 24.72 -4.53
CA ASP A 120 7.05 25.67 -5.22
C ASP A 120 8.50 25.58 -4.75
N ASP A 121 8.73 25.30 -3.46
CA ASP A 121 10.05 25.02 -2.90
C ASP A 121 10.63 23.72 -3.47
N PHE A 122 9.82 22.67 -3.55
CA PHE A 122 10.20 21.40 -4.17
C PHE A 122 10.59 21.60 -5.64
N ARG A 123 9.82 22.39 -6.40
CA ARG A 123 10.16 22.72 -7.81
C ARG A 123 11.49 23.46 -7.96
N GLN A 124 11.83 24.35 -7.02
CA GLN A 124 13.13 25.02 -7.00
C GLN A 124 14.25 24.02 -6.71
N LEU A 125 14.04 23.12 -5.73
CA LEU A 125 14.99 22.06 -5.38
C LEU A 125 15.32 21.16 -6.58
N LEU A 126 14.33 20.82 -7.42
CA LEU A 126 14.55 20.04 -8.64
C LEU A 126 15.56 20.67 -9.62
N GLN A 127 15.75 22.00 -9.60
CA GLN A 127 16.71 22.68 -10.47
C GLN A 127 18.17 22.52 -10.02
N LEU A 128 18.39 21.90 -8.85
CA LEU A 128 19.69 21.74 -8.23
C LEU A 128 20.20 20.29 -8.33
N ASP A 129 19.66 19.49 -9.25
CA ASP A 129 20.07 18.11 -9.48
C ASP A 129 21.60 17.99 -9.57
N GLY A 130 22.14 17.06 -8.79
CA GLY A 130 23.57 16.81 -8.71
C GLY A 130 24.39 17.78 -7.86
N GLN A 131 23.79 18.80 -7.25
CA GLN A 131 24.46 19.65 -6.25
C GLN A 131 24.43 18.98 -4.86
N THR A 132 25.33 19.39 -3.96
CA THR A 132 25.26 18.94 -2.57
C THR A 132 24.21 19.77 -1.84
N VAL A 133 23.28 19.10 -1.17
CA VAL A 133 22.31 19.75 -0.27
C VAL A 133 22.46 19.20 1.14
N TYR A 134 21.98 19.97 2.11
CA TYR A 134 22.02 19.67 3.53
C TYR A 134 20.59 19.61 4.04
N VAL A 135 20.27 18.57 4.80
CA VAL A 135 19.01 18.40 5.51
C VAL A 135 19.31 18.44 7.00
N ASP A 136 18.59 19.27 7.73
CA ASP A 136 18.60 19.36 9.19
C ASP A 136 17.16 19.48 9.66
N ASP A 137 16.60 18.34 10.07
CA ASP A 137 15.21 18.23 10.49
C ASP A 137 14.28 18.74 9.38
N GLY A 138 13.46 19.74 9.66
CA GLY A 138 12.58 20.39 8.67
C GLY A 138 13.27 21.33 7.70
N HIS A 139 14.59 21.55 7.78
CA HIS A 139 15.29 22.54 6.97
C HIS A 139 16.12 21.88 5.87
N VAL A 140 16.04 22.43 4.66
CA VAL A 140 16.84 21.99 3.50
C VAL A 140 17.62 23.19 2.98
N SER A 141 18.94 23.07 2.76
CA SER A 141 19.79 24.18 2.30
C SER A 141 20.85 23.76 1.28
N THR A 142 21.35 24.74 0.51
CA THR A 142 22.50 24.56 -0.40
C THR A 142 23.85 24.86 0.26
N THR A 143 23.83 25.46 1.45
CA THR A 143 25.02 25.77 2.25
C THR A 143 25.06 24.92 3.52
N PRO A 144 26.25 24.54 4.00
CA PRO A 144 26.38 23.84 5.27
C PRO A 144 25.79 24.66 6.42
N MET A 145 24.94 24.05 7.23
CA MET A 145 24.47 24.70 8.45
C MET A 145 25.61 24.77 9.48
N LEU A 146 25.74 25.90 10.17
CA LEU A 146 26.88 26.23 11.06
C LEU A 146 26.95 25.39 12.35
N SER A 147 25.95 24.56 12.64
CA SER A 147 25.92 23.66 13.80
C SER A 147 26.58 22.32 13.50
N LYS A 148 27.56 21.93 14.33
CA LYS A 148 28.21 20.61 14.26
C LYS A 148 27.18 19.46 14.34
N PRO A 149 27.47 18.31 13.70
CA PRO A 149 26.69 17.09 13.93
C PRO A 149 26.91 16.64 15.38
N GLU A 150 25.90 16.76 16.22
CA GLU A 150 25.79 15.86 17.36
C GLU A 150 25.17 14.58 16.82
N ASN A 151 25.97 13.52 16.74
CA ASN A 151 25.45 12.17 16.55
C ASN A 151 24.65 11.80 17.80
N GLY A 152 23.38 12.18 17.81
CA GLY A 152 22.42 11.80 18.82
C GLY A 152 21.15 11.36 18.10
N LEU A 153 20.82 10.07 18.19
CA LEU A 153 19.48 9.59 17.90
C LEU A 153 18.51 10.46 18.70
N ILE A 154 17.72 11.31 18.03
CA ILE A 154 16.70 12.14 18.68
C ILE A 154 15.48 11.24 18.96
N LEU A 155 15.67 10.24 19.82
CA LEU A 155 14.66 9.25 20.20
C LEU A 155 13.65 9.79 21.24
N GLU A 156 13.72 11.08 21.57
CA GLU A 156 12.88 11.75 22.57
C GLU A 156 12.10 12.97 22.07
N THR A 157 12.10 13.30 20.77
CA THR A 157 11.20 14.34 20.32
C THR A 157 9.78 13.80 20.20
N THR A 158 8.93 14.41 21.03
CA THR A 158 7.51 14.19 21.25
C THR A 158 6.56 14.89 20.25
N PRO A 159 6.92 15.40 19.03
CA PRO A 159 5.96 16.03 18.12
C PRO A 159 4.82 15.11 17.70
N ALA A 160 5.08 13.81 17.55
CA ALA A 160 4.07 12.85 17.10
C ALA A 160 2.88 12.72 18.07
N LEU A 161 3.04 13.11 19.35
CA LEU A 161 1.95 13.08 20.33
C LEU A 161 1.16 14.39 20.39
N GLU A 162 1.72 15.50 19.90
CA GLU A 162 1.06 16.80 20.00
C GLU A 162 -0.25 16.81 19.19
N GLY A 163 -1.36 17.10 19.89
CA GLY A 163 -2.68 17.18 19.28
C GLY A 163 -3.46 15.86 19.18
N ILE A 164 -2.86 14.71 19.51
CA ILE A 164 -3.57 13.43 19.51
C ILE A 164 -4.20 13.13 20.88
N LYS A 165 -5.52 12.96 20.92
CA LYS A 165 -6.24 12.58 22.13
C LYS A 165 -6.08 11.08 22.41
N LEU A 166 -5.31 10.76 23.44
CA LEU A 166 -5.06 9.39 23.90
C LEU A 166 -6.16 8.89 24.84
N SER A 167 -6.62 7.65 24.63
CA SER A 167 -7.45 6.92 25.58
C SER A 167 -6.60 6.31 26.72
N PRO A 168 -7.21 5.83 27.81
CA PRO A 168 -6.48 5.12 28.86
C PRO A 168 -5.64 3.95 28.32
N LEU A 169 -6.22 3.18 27.38
CA LEU A 169 -5.51 2.09 26.72
C LEU A 169 -4.29 2.58 25.92
N ASP A 170 -4.43 3.68 25.18
CA ASP A 170 -3.31 4.24 24.40
C ASP A 170 -2.15 4.65 25.33
N GLN A 171 -2.47 5.18 26.52
CA GLN A 171 -1.48 5.53 27.55
C GLN A 171 -0.83 4.29 28.18
N GLU A 172 -1.59 3.25 28.48
CA GLU A 172 -1.06 1.97 28.98
C GLU A 172 -0.10 1.32 27.98
N LEU A 173 -0.47 1.29 26.70
CA LEU A 173 0.37 0.80 25.62
C LEU A 173 1.70 1.58 25.56
N LEU A 174 1.64 2.91 25.63
CA LEU A 174 2.83 3.77 25.59
C LEU A 174 3.75 3.59 26.81
N ARG A 175 3.20 3.33 28.00
CA ARG A 175 3.99 3.02 29.20
C ARG A 175 4.68 1.67 29.13
N GLY A 176 4.25 0.78 28.22
CA GLY A 176 4.77 -0.58 28.12
C GLY A 176 4.05 -1.60 29.00
N ASP A 177 2.87 -1.24 29.54
CA ASP A 177 2.09 -2.12 30.43
C ASP A 177 1.64 -3.41 29.73
N HIS A 178 1.67 -3.44 28.39
CA HIS A 178 1.29 -4.56 27.53
C HIS A 178 2.48 -5.17 26.75
N GLY A 179 3.72 -4.94 27.20
CA GLY A 179 4.92 -5.49 26.59
C GLY A 179 5.54 -4.61 25.51
N GLU A 180 6.79 -4.92 25.18
CA GLU A 180 7.64 -4.08 24.34
C GLU A 180 7.14 -3.98 22.90
N ALA A 181 6.71 -5.10 22.30
CA ALA A 181 6.19 -5.10 20.94
C ALA A 181 4.96 -4.18 20.80
N SER A 182 4.03 -4.22 21.75
CA SER A 182 2.85 -3.35 21.77
C SER A 182 3.22 -1.88 22.04
N ARG A 183 4.25 -1.62 22.84
CA ARG A 183 4.77 -0.27 23.11
C ARG A 183 5.37 0.37 21.86
N VAL A 184 6.20 -0.37 21.13
CA VAL A 184 6.76 0.08 19.86
C VAL A 184 5.65 0.27 18.81
N ALA A 185 4.74 -0.70 18.70
CA ALA A 185 3.60 -0.63 17.79
C ALA A 185 2.72 0.62 18.01
N ILE A 186 2.42 1.00 19.26
CA ILE A 186 1.60 2.21 19.50
C ILE A 186 2.35 3.49 19.14
N ARG A 187 3.69 3.54 19.32
CA ARG A 187 4.50 4.70 18.88
C ARG A 187 4.42 4.85 17.36
N ILE A 188 4.54 3.75 16.61
CA ILE A 188 4.36 3.73 15.15
C ILE A 188 2.96 4.22 14.76
N VAL A 189 1.90 3.69 15.39
CA VAL A 189 0.50 4.12 15.13
C VAL A 189 0.32 5.62 15.38
N LEU A 190 0.93 6.16 16.43
CA LEU A 190 0.83 7.59 16.78
C LEU A 190 1.60 8.48 15.80
N ARG A 191 2.79 8.07 15.38
CA ARG A 191 3.54 8.76 14.32
C ARG A 191 2.78 8.77 13.00
N MET A 192 2.15 7.65 12.64
CA MET A 192 1.28 7.58 11.46
C MET A 192 0.02 8.43 11.64
N ALA A 193 -0.57 8.48 12.84
CA ALA A 193 -1.71 9.35 13.12
C ALA A 193 -1.36 10.84 12.97
N HIS A 194 -0.16 11.25 13.40
CA HIS A 194 0.37 12.59 13.19
C HIS A 194 0.59 12.88 11.70
N LEU A 195 1.27 11.97 10.98
CA LEU A 195 1.49 12.07 9.54
C LEU A 195 0.16 12.23 8.77
N LEU A 196 -0.85 11.45 9.15
CA LEU A 196 -2.19 11.51 8.56
C LEU A 196 -3.02 12.73 9.00
N ASN A 197 -2.48 13.62 9.84
CA ASN A 197 -3.16 14.78 10.44
C ASN A 197 -4.44 14.39 11.21
N THR A 198 -4.43 13.24 11.86
CA THR A 198 -5.55 12.78 12.68
C THR A 198 -5.33 13.16 14.14
N THR A 199 -6.39 13.62 14.83
CA THR A 199 -6.31 14.05 16.24
C THR A 199 -6.79 12.98 17.22
N ARG A 200 -7.16 11.80 16.71
CA ARG A 200 -7.73 10.70 17.50
C ARG A 200 -7.37 9.35 16.90
N LEU A 201 -7.18 8.38 17.78
CA LEU A 201 -7.22 6.96 17.43
C LEU A 201 -8.62 6.39 17.65
N MET A 202 -8.88 5.22 17.08
CA MET A 202 -10.10 4.44 17.29
C MET A 202 -9.78 2.97 17.49
N SER A 203 -10.72 2.23 18.07
CA SER A 203 -10.61 0.78 18.19
C SER A 203 -10.98 0.12 16.87
N ILE A 204 -10.23 -0.91 16.54
CA ILE A 204 -10.48 -1.79 15.41
C ILE A 204 -11.05 -3.11 15.94
N THR A 205 -11.88 -3.77 15.14
CA THR A 205 -12.56 -5.04 15.49
C THR A 205 -11.83 -6.27 14.96
N GLN A 206 -11.13 -6.14 13.83
CA GLN A 206 -10.29 -7.20 13.25
C GLN A 206 -9.20 -6.62 12.32
N VAL A 207 -8.15 -7.40 12.10
CA VAL A 207 -7.04 -7.06 11.20
C VAL A 207 -6.82 -8.16 10.16
N HIS A 208 -6.48 -7.75 8.94
CA HIS A 208 -5.94 -8.64 7.91
C HIS A 208 -4.57 -8.09 7.49
N ILE A 209 -3.51 -8.81 7.90
CA ILE A 209 -2.11 -8.41 7.72
C ILE A 209 -1.68 -8.70 6.28
N ASP A 210 -1.19 -7.68 5.59
CA ASP A 210 -0.53 -7.75 4.28
C ASP A 210 0.99 -7.90 4.40
N ALA A 211 1.58 -7.39 5.50
CA ALA A 211 3.02 -7.45 5.79
C ALA A 211 3.61 -8.88 5.99
N CYS A 212 2.87 -9.93 5.66
CA CYS A 212 3.32 -11.31 5.57
C CYS A 212 3.83 -11.72 4.18
N VAL A 213 3.85 -10.78 3.22
CA VAL A 213 4.59 -10.97 1.95
C VAL A 213 6.09 -10.82 2.22
N TYR A 214 6.86 -11.85 1.87
CA TYR A 214 8.31 -11.83 2.03
C TYR A 214 8.95 -11.01 0.92
N THR A 215 9.54 -9.87 1.28
CA THR A 215 10.25 -8.97 0.35
C THR A 215 11.75 -8.88 0.57
N GLY A 216 12.27 -9.62 1.54
CA GLY A 216 13.68 -9.66 1.89
C GLY A 216 13.90 -9.93 3.39
N PRO A 217 15.14 -10.21 3.79
CA PRO A 217 15.51 -10.53 5.17
C PRO A 217 15.03 -9.53 6.23
N ALA A 218 14.94 -8.23 5.91
CA ALA A 218 14.53 -7.21 6.85
C ALA A 218 13.06 -7.38 7.30
N THR A 219 12.19 -7.81 6.40
CA THR A 219 10.77 -8.07 6.71
C THR A 219 10.58 -9.22 7.68
N LEU A 220 11.34 -10.31 7.48
CA LEU A 220 11.39 -11.44 8.40
C LEU A 220 11.97 -11.00 9.75
N LEU A 221 13.09 -10.28 9.74
CA LEU A 221 13.75 -9.83 10.96
C LEU A 221 12.84 -8.94 11.82
N LEU A 222 12.03 -8.07 11.21
CA LEU A 222 11.03 -7.27 11.91
C LEU A 222 9.98 -8.16 12.60
N ALA A 223 9.39 -9.09 11.86
CA ALA A 223 8.36 -9.98 12.40
C ALA A 223 8.89 -10.84 13.55
N GLU A 224 10.11 -11.39 13.40
CA GLU A 224 10.79 -12.15 14.46
C GLU A 224 11.10 -11.26 15.66
N ARG A 225 11.56 -10.02 15.46
CA ARG A 225 11.83 -9.08 16.56
C ARG A 225 10.58 -8.78 17.37
N LEU A 226 9.46 -8.50 16.70
CA LEU A 226 8.17 -8.26 17.36
C LEU A 226 7.68 -9.49 18.13
N ARG A 227 7.83 -10.70 17.55
CA ARG A 227 7.54 -11.96 18.23
C ARG A 227 8.42 -12.14 19.47
N ASP A 228 9.72 -11.94 19.35
CA ASP A 228 10.70 -12.17 20.41
C ASP A 228 10.56 -11.15 21.56
N TRP A 229 10.03 -9.96 21.27
CA TRP A 229 9.56 -8.99 22.27
C TRP A 229 8.22 -9.37 22.93
N GLY A 230 7.73 -10.58 22.68
CA GLY A 230 6.51 -11.12 23.28
C GLY A 230 5.23 -10.61 22.62
N GLY A 231 5.28 -10.18 21.36
CA GLY A 231 4.13 -9.66 20.63
C GLY A 231 2.93 -10.59 20.67
N LYS A 232 1.75 -10.02 20.95
CA LYS A 232 0.46 -10.70 20.89
C LYS A 232 -0.58 -9.80 20.25
N VAL A 233 -1.24 -10.29 19.20
CA VAL A 233 -2.33 -9.57 18.56
C VAL A 233 -3.50 -9.42 19.53
N ARG A 234 -4.08 -8.22 19.58
CA ARG A 234 -5.15 -7.86 20.53
C ARG A 234 -6.56 -8.13 20.00
N VAL A 235 -6.70 -8.21 18.68
CA VAL A 235 -7.97 -8.41 17.99
C VAL A 235 -7.86 -9.59 17.03
N PRO A 236 -8.98 -10.24 16.62
CA PRO A 236 -8.97 -11.27 15.59
C PRO A 236 -8.15 -10.82 14.37
N THR A 237 -7.10 -11.57 14.07
CA THR A 237 -6.12 -11.20 13.05
C THR A 237 -5.92 -12.37 12.10
N THR A 238 -5.95 -12.06 10.81
CA THR A 238 -5.78 -13.03 9.71
C THR A 238 -4.60 -12.61 8.83
N LEU A 239 -4.06 -13.55 8.05
CA LEU A 239 -2.90 -13.32 7.19
C LEU A 239 -3.29 -13.36 5.71
N ASN A 240 -2.77 -12.40 4.95
CA ASN A 240 -2.81 -12.38 3.50
C ASN A 240 -2.04 -13.57 2.91
N SER A 241 -2.18 -13.82 1.60
CA SER A 241 -1.31 -14.71 0.85
C SER A 241 0.15 -14.36 1.09
N ILE A 242 0.95 -15.35 1.43
CA ILE A 242 2.41 -15.22 1.56
C ILE A 242 3.08 -15.52 0.22
N SER A 243 4.38 -15.25 0.11
CA SER A 243 5.12 -15.40 -1.16
C SER A 243 5.28 -16.83 -1.68
N VAL A 244 4.70 -17.82 -0.99
CA VAL A 244 4.79 -19.23 -1.32
C VAL A 244 3.49 -19.98 -1.01
N ASP A 245 3.21 -21.07 -1.74
CA ASP A 245 2.23 -22.06 -1.27
C ASP A 245 2.79 -22.73 -0.01
N GLN A 246 2.28 -22.34 1.16
CA GLN A 246 2.81 -22.77 2.45
C GLN A 246 2.97 -24.28 2.58
N LYS A 247 2.10 -25.06 1.92
CA LYS A 247 2.10 -26.53 2.00
C LYS A 247 2.93 -27.19 0.92
N ARG A 248 3.06 -26.57 -0.26
CA ARG A 248 3.57 -27.24 -1.47
C ARG A 248 4.77 -26.56 -2.11
N TRP A 249 5.27 -25.44 -1.60
CA TRP A 249 6.33 -24.68 -2.26
C TRP A 249 7.57 -25.52 -2.61
N ARG A 250 7.95 -26.48 -1.76
CA ARG A 250 9.05 -27.44 -2.05
C ARG A 250 8.75 -28.30 -3.28
N ALA A 251 7.52 -28.81 -3.39
CA ALA A 251 7.08 -29.60 -4.54
C ALA A 251 6.90 -28.75 -5.80
N LEU A 252 6.65 -27.45 -5.65
CA LEU A 252 6.59 -26.47 -6.74
C LEU A 252 7.98 -26.02 -7.21
N GLY A 253 9.06 -26.51 -6.59
CA GLY A 253 10.43 -26.17 -6.97
C GLY A 253 10.84 -24.74 -6.62
N VAL A 254 10.16 -24.12 -5.65
CA VAL A 254 10.57 -22.81 -5.11
C VAL A 254 11.93 -22.97 -4.43
N ASP A 255 12.82 -21.98 -4.62
CA ASP A 255 14.12 -21.93 -3.97
C ASP A 255 13.99 -22.13 -2.44
N THR A 256 14.90 -22.92 -1.87
CA THR A 256 14.79 -23.35 -0.47
C THR A 256 14.99 -22.20 0.50
N GLU A 257 15.94 -21.31 0.23
CA GLU A 257 16.21 -20.16 1.10
C GLU A 257 15.02 -19.20 1.08
N PHE A 258 14.50 -18.88 -0.10
CA PHE A 258 13.31 -18.04 -0.26
C PHE A 258 12.07 -18.67 0.41
N GLY A 259 11.82 -19.95 0.16
CA GLY A 259 10.64 -20.65 0.66
C GLY A 259 10.63 -20.80 2.18
N GLU A 260 11.79 -21.09 2.78
CA GLU A 260 11.92 -21.15 4.25
C GLU A 260 11.77 -19.78 4.89
N ALA A 261 12.33 -18.72 4.29
CA ALA A 261 12.19 -17.37 4.82
C ALA A 261 10.73 -16.88 4.76
N ALA A 262 10.02 -17.15 3.65
CA ALA A 262 8.61 -16.79 3.51
C ALA A 262 7.69 -17.55 4.48
N ASP A 263 7.93 -18.85 4.70
CA ASP A 263 7.19 -19.65 5.69
C ASP A 263 7.47 -19.17 7.12
N LYS A 264 8.72 -18.87 7.46
CA LYS A 264 9.09 -18.30 8.77
C LYS A 264 8.43 -16.95 9.02
N LEU A 265 8.31 -16.09 8.01
CA LEU A 265 7.64 -14.80 8.14
C LEU A 265 6.17 -15.00 8.53
N GLY A 266 5.45 -15.87 7.81
CA GLY A 266 4.08 -16.23 8.17
C GLY A 266 3.98 -16.81 9.58
N GLN A 267 4.90 -17.72 9.93
CA GLN A 267 4.94 -18.36 11.25
C GLN A 267 5.19 -17.36 12.38
N ALA A 268 6.05 -16.35 12.19
CA ALA A 268 6.29 -15.32 13.20
C ALA A 268 5.00 -14.57 13.59
N TYR A 269 4.14 -14.26 12.61
CA TYR A 269 2.83 -13.66 12.90
C TYR A 269 1.86 -14.64 13.55
N VAL A 270 1.90 -15.93 13.18
CA VAL A 270 1.10 -16.98 13.84
C VAL A 270 1.52 -17.15 15.31
N ASP A 271 2.80 -17.11 15.61
CA ASP A 271 3.33 -17.18 16.98
C ASP A 271 2.87 -15.99 17.84
N MET A 272 2.59 -14.85 17.21
CA MET A 272 1.96 -13.67 17.83
C MET A 272 0.43 -13.79 17.95
N GLY A 273 -0.20 -14.86 17.43
CA GLY A 273 -1.62 -15.15 17.56
C GLY A 273 -2.47 -14.88 16.32
N ALA A 274 -1.86 -14.55 15.18
CA ALA A 274 -2.60 -14.43 13.92
C ALA A 274 -3.05 -15.82 13.40
N LYS A 275 -4.19 -15.85 12.69
CA LYS A 275 -4.69 -17.05 12.01
C LYS A 275 -4.09 -17.14 10.61
N ALA A 276 -3.44 -18.27 10.32
CA ALA A 276 -2.86 -18.63 9.03
C ALA A 276 -3.94 -18.90 7.94
N THR A 277 -4.62 -17.85 7.49
CA THR A 277 -5.64 -17.91 6.43
C THR A 277 -5.05 -17.86 5.03
N TYR A 278 -3.89 -17.22 4.88
CA TYR A 278 -3.12 -17.11 3.64
C TYR A 278 -3.94 -16.80 2.39
N THR A 279 -4.74 -15.73 2.44
CA THR A 279 -5.59 -15.34 1.30
C THR A 279 -5.65 -13.83 1.08
N CYS A 280 -5.50 -13.40 -0.17
CA CYS A 280 -5.75 -12.03 -0.61
C CYS A 280 -7.23 -11.70 -0.80
N ALA A 281 -8.11 -12.69 -0.61
CA ALA A 281 -9.55 -12.54 -0.65
C ALA A 281 -10.20 -12.83 0.72
N PRO A 282 -9.83 -12.11 1.80
CA PRO A 282 -10.35 -12.37 3.14
C PRO A 282 -11.87 -12.17 3.27
N TYR A 283 -12.49 -11.44 2.34
CA TYR A 283 -13.94 -11.30 2.22
C TYR A 283 -14.67 -12.60 1.85
N GLN A 284 -13.95 -13.65 1.44
CA GLN A 284 -14.52 -14.99 1.25
C GLN A 284 -14.49 -15.85 2.53
N LEU A 285 -13.85 -15.36 3.61
CA LEU A 285 -13.82 -16.05 4.90
C LEU A 285 -15.13 -15.82 5.67
N ASP A 286 -15.52 -16.77 6.50
CA ASP A 286 -16.68 -16.64 7.41
C ASP A 286 -16.56 -15.44 8.36
N SER A 287 -15.34 -14.94 8.59
CA SER A 287 -15.04 -13.79 9.44
C SER A 287 -15.12 -12.44 8.73
N ALA A 288 -15.59 -12.39 7.47
CA ALA A 288 -15.72 -11.14 6.72
C ALA A 288 -16.51 -10.09 7.53
N PRO A 289 -16.06 -8.82 7.54
CA PRO A 289 -16.67 -7.76 8.34
C PRO A 289 -18.06 -7.40 7.84
N LYS A 290 -18.83 -6.80 8.74
CA LYS A 290 -20.19 -6.33 8.45
C LYS A 290 -20.20 -4.83 8.11
N VAL A 291 -21.32 -4.37 7.56
CA VAL A 291 -21.57 -2.96 7.26
C VAL A 291 -21.30 -2.09 8.50
N GLY A 292 -20.48 -1.05 8.33
CA GLY A 292 -20.11 -0.09 9.37
C GLY A 292 -19.00 -0.54 10.33
N GLU A 293 -18.56 -1.80 10.25
CA GLU A 293 -17.50 -2.33 11.10
C GLU A 293 -16.15 -1.64 10.81
N GLN A 294 -15.46 -1.20 11.87
CA GLN A 294 -14.15 -0.56 11.78
C GLN A 294 -13.08 -1.64 11.81
N VAL A 295 -12.43 -1.88 10.67
CA VAL A 295 -11.41 -2.92 10.48
C VAL A 295 -10.08 -2.33 10.02
N ALA A 296 -9.00 -3.10 10.11
CA ALA A 296 -7.73 -2.76 9.46
C ALA A 296 -7.32 -3.88 8.52
N TRP A 297 -7.78 -3.79 7.28
CA TRP A 297 -7.29 -4.64 6.20
C TRP A 297 -6.32 -3.79 5.38
N ALA A 298 -5.13 -4.31 5.08
CA ALA A 298 -4.08 -3.56 4.39
C ALA A 298 -3.96 -3.89 2.90
N GLU A 299 -4.27 -5.13 2.52
CA GLU A 299 -4.21 -5.56 1.13
C GLU A 299 -5.18 -4.72 0.26
N SER A 300 -4.70 -4.21 -0.88
CA SER A 300 -5.39 -3.26 -1.76
C SER A 300 -6.76 -3.71 -2.29
N ASN A 301 -6.88 -4.92 -2.84
CA ASN A 301 -8.15 -5.47 -3.32
C ASN A 301 -9.13 -5.72 -2.16
N ALA A 302 -8.64 -6.22 -1.03
CA ALA A 302 -9.42 -6.48 0.18
C ALA A 302 -9.93 -5.17 0.80
N VAL A 303 -9.11 -4.11 0.82
CA VAL A 303 -9.49 -2.75 1.25
C VAL A 303 -10.65 -2.22 0.43
N VAL A 304 -10.54 -2.28 -0.89
CA VAL A 304 -11.57 -1.78 -1.80
C VAL A 304 -12.84 -2.60 -1.64
N TYR A 305 -12.74 -3.93 -1.57
CA TYR A 305 -13.91 -4.80 -1.39
C TYR A 305 -14.60 -4.58 -0.03
N ALA A 306 -13.81 -4.47 1.06
CA ALA A 306 -14.35 -4.22 2.39
C ALA A 306 -15.11 -2.89 2.46
N ASN A 307 -14.54 -1.82 1.89
CA ASN A 307 -15.19 -0.52 1.88
C ASN A 307 -16.43 -0.49 0.97
N SER A 308 -16.29 -0.96 -0.27
CA SER A 308 -17.32 -0.79 -1.32
C SER A 308 -18.41 -1.84 -1.28
N VAL A 309 -18.04 -3.11 -1.11
CA VAL A 309 -18.97 -4.24 -1.26
C VAL A 309 -19.54 -4.66 0.09
N LEU A 310 -18.69 -4.77 1.12
CA LEU A 310 -19.15 -5.13 2.46
C LEU A 310 -19.69 -3.93 3.26
N GLY A 311 -19.36 -2.70 2.86
CA GLY A 311 -19.70 -1.48 3.61
C GLY A 311 -18.97 -1.36 4.95
N ALA A 312 -17.92 -2.17 5.16
CA ALA A 312 -17.00 -2.03 6.29
C ALA A 312 -16.10 -0.79 6.08
N ARG A 313 -15.26 -0.49 7.06
CA ARG A 313 -14.45 0.74 7.06
C ARG A 313 -13.01 0.41 7.32
N THR A 314 -12.16 0.68 6.32
CA THR A 314 -10.70 0.55 6.41
C THR A 314 -10.01 1.64 5.59
N MET A 315 -8.85 2.09 6.05
CA MET A 315 -7.91 2.82 5.19
C MET A 315 -7.08 1.82 4.37
N LYS A 316 -6.44 2.33 3.32
CA LYS A 316 -5.37 1.61 2.64
C LYS A 316 -4.10 1.74 3.48
N TYR A 317 -3.91 0.83 4.44
CA TYR A 317 -2.80 0.86 5.37
C TYR A 317 -1.51 0.38 4.68
N PRO A 318 -0.38 1.11 4.79
CA PRO A 318 0.92 0.59 4.38
C PRO A 318 1.35 -0.63 5.21
N ASP A 319 2.18 -1.50 4.62
CA ASP A 319 2.69 -2.68 5.30
C ASP A 319 3.48 -2.26 6.56
N PHE A 320 3.37 -3.07 7.62
CA PHE A 320 3.86 -2.86 8.98
C PHE A 320 2.96 -2.02 9.90
N LEU A 321 2.12 -1.14 9.34
CA LEU A 321 1.12 -0.45 10.15
C LEU A 321 -0.01 -1.40 10.54
N ASP A 322 -0.35 -2.36 9.69
CA ASP A 322 -1.30 -3.43 9.95
C ASP A 322 -0.96 -4.29 11.19
N ILE A 323 0.26 -4.82 11.29
CA ILE A 323 0.70 -5.54 12.50
C ILE A 323 0.77 -4.60 13.71
N SER A 324 1.16 -3.34 13.52
CA SER A 324 1.15 -2.36 14.61
C SER A 324 -0.27 -2.12 15.14
N ILE A 325 -1.26 -2.06 14.25
CA ILE A 325 -2.68 -2.00 14.60
C ILE A 325 -3.14 -3.31 15.25
N ALA A 326 -2.69 -4.47 14.78
CA ALA A 326 -3.05 -5.77 15.38
C ALA A 326 -2.54 -5.91 16.82
N LEU A 327 -1.30 -5.51 17.09
CA LEU A 327 -0.66 -5.56 18.41
C LEU A 327 -1.26 -4.56 19.42
N THR A 328 -1.87 -3.49 18.92
CA THR A 328 -2.45 -2.42 19.77
C THR A 328 -3.97 -2.47 19.84
N GLY A 329 -4.64 -2.99 18.81
CA GLY A 329 -6.09 -2.86 18.57
C GLY A 329 -6.51 -1.44 18.17
N ARG A 330 -5.56 -0.56 17.80
CA ARG A 330 -5.77 0.89 17.64
C ARG A 330 -5.29 1.35 16.29
N ALA A 331 -6.08 2.18 15.62
CA ALA A 331 -5.73 2.77 14.33
C ALA A 331 -6.02 4.28 14.28
N PRO A 332 -5.33 5.05 13.42
CA PRO A 332 -5.65 6.46 13.21
C PRO A 332 -7.07 6.64 12.68
N LYS A 333 -7.85 7.56 13.28
CA LYS A 333 -9.22 7.84 12.84
C LYS A 333 -9.20 8.83 11.67
N GLY A 334 -8.92 8.33 10.47
CA GLY A 334 -8.86 9.12 9.23
C GLY A 334 -9.48 8.39 8.04
N GLY A 335 -9.36 9.00 6.86
CA GLY A 335 -9.76 8.38 5.59
C GLY A 335 -11.20 7.84 5.62
N PRO A 336 -11.46 6.68 4.98
CA PRO A 336 -12.80 6.07 4.88
C PRO A 336 -13.41 5.58 6.19
N HIS A 337 -12.72 5.73 7.33
CA HIS A 337 -13.35 5.51 8.63
C HIS A 337 -14.36 6.61 8.98
N VAL A 338 -14.22 7.79 8.35
CA VAL A 338 -15.08 8.97 8.54
C VAL A 338 -16.03 9.12 7.35
N ASP A 339 -17.32 9.31 7.61
CA ASP A 339 -18.38 9.35 6.58
C ASP A 339 -18.12 10.34 5.45
N VAL A 340 -17.79 11.59 5.79
CA VAL A 340 -17.57 12.64 4.79
C VAL A 340 -16.43 12.33 3.82
N ASN A 341 -15.46 11.51 4.25
CA ASN A 341 -14.32 11.11 3.42
C ASN A 341 -14.64 9.95 2.48
N ARG A 342 -15.87 9.41 2.51
CA ARG A 342 -16.35 8.32 1.64
C ARG A 342 -17.14 8.83 0.44
N LEU A 343 -17.38 10.14 0.36
CA LEU A 343 -18.14 10.76 -0.72
C LEU A 343 -17.34 10.76 -2.03
N ALA A 344 -18.00 10.37 -3.11
CA ALA A 344 -17.46 10.35 -4.45
C ALA A 344 -17.32 11.76 -5.04
N SER A 345 -16.16 12.03 -5.64
CA SER A 345 -15.88 13.27 -6.38
C SER A 345 -15.67 13.04 -7.88
N VAL A 346 -15.83 11.79 -8.34
CA VAL A 346 -15.84 11.41 -9.75
C VAL A 346 -17.10 10.60 -10.01
N GLN A 347 -17.87 10.95 -11.03
CA GLN A 347 -18.99 10.14 -11.53
C GLN A 347 -18.59 9.50 -12.84
N VAL A 348 -18.78 8.18 -12.97
CA VAL A 348 -18.62 7.46 -14.23
C VAL A 348 -19.97 6.91 -14.64
N ASN A 349 -20.55 7.49 -15.68
CA ASN A 349 -21.83 7.06 -16.23
C ASN A 349 -21.62 6.04 -17.35
N VAL A 350 -21.89 4.76 -17.05
CA VAL A 350 -21.76 3.67 -18.02
C VAL A 350 -23.02 3.60 -18.87
N VAL A 351 -22.90 3.76 -20.18
CA VAL A 351 -24.02 3.74 -21.11
C VAL A 351 -23.83 2.65 -22.17
N GLY A 352 -24.92 2.21 -22.79
CA GLY A 352 -24.88 1.25 -23.89
C GLY A 352 -24.75 -0.23 -23.51
N VAL A 353 -24.56 -0.57 -22.22
CA VAL A 353 -24.39 -1.96 -21.75
C VAL A 353 -25.48 -2.92 -22.24
N LYS A 354 -26.75 -2.50 -22.19
CA LYS A 354 -27.89 -3.33 -22.65
C LYS A 354 -27.90 -3.61 -24.15
N ASN A 355 -27.24 -2.75 -24.92
CA ASN A 355 -27.18 -2.87 -26.38
C ASN A 355 -25.90 -3.61 -26.82
N SER A 356 -25.03 -3.98 -25.88
CA SER A 356 -23.80 -4.72 -26.14
C SER A 356 -24.07 -6.23 -26.07
N SER A 357 -23.93 -6.92 -27.19
CA SER A 357 -23.87 -8.38 -27.21
C SER A 357 -22.44 -8.86 -26.94
N GLY A 358 -22.29 -9.96 -26.19
CA GLY A 358 -20.99 -10.62 -26.00
C GLY A 358 -20.11 -10.05 -24.87
N LEU A 359 -20.71 -9.38 -23.87
CA LEU A 359 -20.00 -9.10 -22.62
C LEU A 359 -19.94 -10.41 -21.79
N ASP A 360 -18.74 -10.83 -21.44
CA ASP A 360 -18.44 -11.97 -20.58
C ASP A 360 -17.81 -11.52 -19.25
N ASP A 361 -17.21 -12.45 -18.53
CA ASP A 361 -16.54 -12.22 -17.23
C ASP A 361 -15.29 -11.33 -17.33
N SER A 362 -14.83 -10.97 -18.53
CA SER A 362 -13.79 -9.95 -18.73
C SER A 362 -14.29 -8.51 -18.55
N PHE A 363 -15.61 -8.28 -18.65
CA PHE A 363 -16.16 -6.92 -18.61
C PHE A 363 -15.97 -6.23 -17.25
N PRO A 364 -16.33 -6.83 -16.09
CA PRO A 364 -16.14 -6.19 -14.78
C PRO A 364 -14.69 -5.77 -14.48
N PRO A 365 -13.65 -6.61 -14.64
CA PRO A 365 -12.27 -6.19 -14.37
C PRO A 365 -11.79 -5.12 -15.38
N LEU A 366 -12.15 -5.21 -16.66
CA LEU A 366 -11.80 -4.15 -17.63
C LEU A 366 -12.41 -2.81 -17.24
N LEU A 367 -13.68 -2.81 -16.84
CA LEU A 367 -14.36 -1.59 -16.40
C LEU A 367 -13.73 -1.05 -15.10
N GLY A 368 -13.42 -1.92 -14.13
CA GLY A 368 -12.75 -1.55 -12.89
C GLY A 368 -11.41 -0.88 -13.14
N TYR A 369 -10.58 -1.47 -14.00
CA TYR A 369 -9.32 -0.87 -14.46
C TYR A 369 -9.56 0.49 -15.10
N TYR A 370 -10.48 0.59 -16.07
CA TYR A 370 -10.75 1.83 -16.78
C TYR A 370 -11.22 2.95 -15.84
N VAL A 371 -12.19 2.66 -14.97
CA VAL A 371 -12.67 3.58 -13.92
C VAL A 371 -11.52 4.04 -13.03
N GLY A 372 -10.63 3.12 -12.64
CA GLY A 372 -9.46 3.45 -11.83
C GLY A 372 -8.51 4.45 -12.52
N THR A 373 -8.32 4.33 -13.85
CA THR A 373 -7.50 5.31 -14.59
C THR A 373 -8.11 6.71 -14.65
N LEU A 374 -9.45 6.82 -14.62
CA LEU A 374 -10.16 8.11 -14.54
C LEU A 374 -10.16 8.72 -13.13
N SER A 375 -9.89 7.91 -12.11
CA SER A 375 -10.07 8.26 -10.70
C SER A 375 -8.85 7.87 -9.87
N THR A 376 -7.67 8.37 -10.27
CA THR A 376 -6.36 7.96 -9.73
C THR A 376 -6.27 7.96 -8.21
N SER A 377 -6.85 8.94 -7.52
CA SER A 377 -6.87 9.01 -6.04
C SER A 377 -8.21 9.46 -5.45
N ARG A 378 -9.20 9.70 -6.33
CA ARG A 378 -10.52 10.22 -5.97
C ARG A 378 -11.51 9.07 -5.96
N ILE A 379 -12.40 9.02 -4.97
CA ILE A 379 -13.45 7.99 -4.90
C ILE A 379 -14.43 8.20 -6.07
N PRO A 380 -14.64 7.19 -6.95
CA PRO A 380 -15.65 7.27 -7.99
C PRO A 380 -17.00 6.72 -7.53
N VAL A 381 -18.07 7.20 -8.16
CA VAL A 381 -19.40 6.57 -8.19
C VAL A 381 -19.75 6.18 -9.62
N VAL A 382 -20.13 4.91 -9.82
CA VAL A 382 -20.51 4.36 -11.12
C VAL A 382 -22.03 4.28 -11.21
N THR A 383 -22.59 4.77 -12.31
CA THR A 383 -24.01 4.67 -12.66
C THR A 383 -24.20 3.89 -13.95
N GLY A 384 -25.41 3.39 -14.21
CA GLY A 384 -25.76 2.66 -15.45
C GLY A 384 -25.58 1.14 -15.37
N LEU A 385 -25.16 0.61 -14.21
CA LEU A 385 -25.02 -0.83 -13.93
C LEU A 385 -26.12 -1.38 -13.02
N GLU A 386 -27.10 -0.56 -12.61
CA GLU A 386 -28.12 -0.87 -11.59
C GLU A 386 -28.93 -2.13 -11.94
N LYS A 387 -29.08 -2.41 -13.24
CA LYS A 387 -29.84 -3.54 -13.78
C LYS A 387 -28.98 -4.61 -14.44
N TYR A 388 -27.65 -4.51 -14.34
CA TYR A 388 -26.72 -5.46 -14.96
C TYR A 388 -26.70 -6.81 -14.21
N GLY A 389 -26.89 -6.78 -12.89
CA GLY A 389 -26.89 -7.99 -12.07
C GLY A 389 -25.49 -8.49 -11.71
N LEU A 390 -24.59 -7.58 -11.35
CA LEU A 390 -23.23 -7.91 -10.90
C LEU A 390 -23.27 -8.88 -9.71
N SER A 391 -22.55 -10.00 -9.84
CA SER A 391 -22.30 -10.95 -8.78
C SER A 391 -21.21 -10.44 -7.81
N THR A 392 -21.02 -11.16 -6.70
CA THR A 392 -19.92 -10.89 -5.77
C THR A 392 -18.55 -11.10 -6.41
N ASP A 393 -18.44 -12.02 -7.37
CA ASP A 393 -17.19 -12.30 -8.10
C ASP A 393 -16.93 -11.21 -9.15
N ASP A 394 -17.96 -10.67 -9.79
CA ASP A 394 -17.82 -9.50 -10.69
C ASP A 394 -17.33 -8.27 -9.91
N LEU A 395 -17.88 -8.02 -8.72
CA LEU A 395 -17.45 -6.93 -7.85
C LEU A 395 -16.03 -7.14 -7.32
N LYS A 396 -15.64 -8.39 -7.07
CA LYS A 396 -14.26 -8.76 -6.73
C LYS A 396 -13.31 -8.44 -7.87
N ALA A 397 -13.62 -8.88 -9.08
CA ALA A 397 -12.81 -8.64 -10.27
C ALA A 397 -12.72 -7.14 -10.61
N PHE A 398 -13.85 -6.42 -10.56
CA PHE A 398 -13.89 -4.97 -10.72
C PHE A 398 -12.99 -4.27 -9.68
N GLY A 399 -13.15 -4.60 -8.40
CA GLY A 399 -12.43 -3.96 -7.31
C GLY A 399 -10.92 -4.22 -7.34
N ALA A 400 -10.50 -5.44 -7.66
CA ALA A 400 -9.09 -5.79 -7.80
C ALA A 400 -8.41 -5.05 -8.96
N ALA A 401 -9.07 -5.01 -10.11
CA ALA A 401 -8.56 -4.29 -11.28
C ALA A 401 -8.53 -2.76 -11.04
N PHE A 402 -9.53 -2.21 -10.36
CA PHE A 402 -9.54 -0.82 -9.90
C PHE A 402 -8.36 -0.50 -8.97
N ALA A 403 -8.14 -1.34 -7.95
CA ALA A 403 -7.09 -1.16 -6.95
C ALA A 403 -5.67 -1.24 -7.54
N THR A 404 -5.52 -1.83 -8.73
CA THR A 404 -4.25 -1.95 -9.45
C THR A 404 -3.76 -0.61 -9.99
N VAL A 405 -4.68 0.30 -10.36
CA VAL A 405 -4.34 1.59 -11.01
C VAL A 405 -4.80 2.83 -10.25
N SER A 406 -5.67 2.67 -9.25
CA SER A 406 -6.14 3.76 -8.38
C SER A 406 -5.66 3.56 -6.94
N SER A 407 -5.27 4.66 -6.29
CA SER A 407 -5.02 4.75 -4.86
C SER A 407 -6.27 5.08 -4.04
N ALA A 408 -7.41 5.34 -4.70
CA ALA A 408 -8.67 5.54 -3.99
C ALA A 408 -9.03 4.25 -3.21
N PRO A 409 -9.41 4.36 -1.93
CA PRO A 409 -9.59 3.19 -1.07
C PRO A 409 -10.93 2.48 -1.28
N MET A 410 -11.79 3.02 -2.14
CA MET A 410 -13.14 2.52 -2.41
C MET A 410 -13.71 3.14 -3.69
N PHE A 411 -14.76 2.50 -4.19
CA PHE A 411 -15.69 3.00 -5.20
C PHE A 411 -17.14 2.84 -4.72
N HIS A 412 -18.07 3.51 -5.40
CA HIS A 412 -19.51 3.27 -5.27
C HIS A 412 -20.07 2.78 -6.60
N ILE A 413 -21.09 1.93 -6.56
CA ILE A 413 -21.91 1.58 -7.73
C ILE A 413 -23.37 1.74 -7.30
N VAL A 414 -24.07 2.69 -7.92
CA VAL A 414 -25.45 3.03 -7.54
C VAL A 414 -26.34 1.79 -7.65
N GLY A 415 -27.15 1.55 -6.62
CA GLY A 415 -28.05 0.40 -6.52
C GLY A 415 -27.36 -0.95 -6.27
N VAL A 416 -26.03 -0.98 -6.14
CA VAL A 416 -25.24 -2.21 -5.94
C VAL A 416 -24.43 -2.15 -4.64
N THR A 417 -23.62 -1.10 -4.43
CA THR A 417 -22.85 -0.96 -3.18
C THR A 417 -23.75 -0.48 -2.03
N PRO A 418 -23.53 -0.92 -0.77
CA PRO A 418 -24.48 -0.69 0.32
C PRO A 418 -24.79 0.78 0.63
N GLU A 419 -23.80 1.67 0.46
CA GLU A 419 -23.94 3.11 0.71
C GLU A 419 -24.63 3.85 -0.44
N ALA A 420 -24.55 3.33 -1.67
CA ALA A 420 -24.99 4.01 -2.89
C ALA A 420 -26.44 3.68 -3.26
N THR A 421 -27.37 3.88 -2.32
CA THR A 421 -28.81 3.66 -2.56
C THR A 421 -29.37 4.61 -3.64
N SER A 422 -28.74 5.78 -3.79
CA SER A 422 -28.96 6.75 -4.86
C SER A 422 -27.64 7.47 -5.14
N LEU A 423 -27.58 8.18 -6.27
CA LEU A 423 -26.41 9.01 -6.59
C LEU A 423 -26.17 10.08 -5.51
N ASP A 424 -27.22 10.82 -5.13
CA ASP A 424 -27.14 11.92 -4.16
C ASP A 424 -26.69 11.48 -2.76
N ALA A 425 -26.85 10.20 -2.40
CA ALA A 425 -26.46 9.69 -1.08
C ALA A 425 -24.94 9.61 -0.90
N VAL A 426 -24.18 9.55 -2.00
CA VAL A 426 -22.74 9.26 -1.98
C VAL A 426 -21.90 10.27 -2.74
N THR A 427 -22.49 11.35 -3.27
CA THR A 427 -21.75 12.36 -4.02
C THR A 427 -21.29 13.53 -3.14
N ALA A 428 -20.08 13.99 -3.40
CA ALA A 428 -19.57 15.24 -2.87
C ALA A 428 -20.21 16.44 -3.60
N SER A 429 -20.07 17.64 -3.04
CA SER A 429 -20.60 18.87 -3.63
C SER A 429 -20.00 19.21 -4.99
N GLU A 430 -18.73 18.86 -5.21
CA GLU A 430 -18.03 19.02 -6.48
C GLU A 430 -17.75 17.65 -7.07
N ILE A 431 -18.18 17.44 -8.32
CA ILE A 431 -18.04 16.17 -9.01
C ILE A 431 -17.56 16.35 -10.44
N THR A 432 -16.60 15.52 -10.85
CA THR A 432 -16.17 15.41 -12.25
C THR A 432 -16.90 14.24 -12.90
N THR A 433 -17.61 14.46 -14.00
CA THR A 433 -18.38 13.41 -14.68
C THR A 433 -17.71 12.94 -15.96
N PHE A 434 -17.65 11.62 -16.13
CA PHE A 434 -17.24 10.94 -17.35
C PHE A 434 -18.39 10.06 -17.86
N GLN A 435 -18.44 9.87 -19.18
CA GLN A 435 -19.35 8.93 -19.81
C GLN A 435 -18.52 7.82 -20.45
N VAL A 436 -18.91 6.57 -20.23
CA VAL A 436 -18.15 5.38 -20.66
C VAL A 436 -19.09 4.41 -21.37
N GLN A 437 -18.64 3.88 -22.49
CA GLN A 437 -19.28 2.82 -23.25
C GLN A 437 -18.41 1.57 -23.24
N PRO A 438 -18.98 0.36 -23.39
CA PRO A 438 -18.19 -0.86 -23.49
C PRO A 438 -17.12 -0.83 -24.60
N SER A 439 -17.35 -0.08 -25.68
CA SER A 439 -16.36 0.13 -26.75
C SER A 439 -15.09 0.86 -26.29
N ASP A 440 -15.18 1.70 -25.25
CA ASP A 440 -14.04 2.45 -24.73
C ASP A 440 -13.04 1.55 -24.01
N LEU A 441 -13.47 0.36 -23.59
CA LEU A 441 -12.64 -0.62 -22.89
C LEU A 441 -11.68 -1.36 -23.82
N GLY A 442 -11.89 -1.30 -25.15
CA GLY A 442 -11.07 -2.02 -26.13
C GLY A 442 -9.59 -1.65 -26.05
N ALA A 443 -9.27 -0.37 -25.88
CA ALA A 443 -7.88 0.08 -25.74
C ALA A 443 -7.21 -0.47 -24.47
N CYS A 444 -7.96 -0.65 -23.38
CA CYS A 444 -7.44 -1.29 -22.16
C CYS A 444 -7.19 -2.78 -22.38
N TRP A 445 -8.12 -3.47 -23.05
CA TRP A 445 -7.92 -4.87 -23.44
C TRP A 445 -6.68 -5.06 -24.29
N ASP A 446 -6.53 -4.30 -25.37
CA ASP A 446 -5.38 -4.41 -26.29
C ASP A 446 -4.05 -4.13 -25.59
N LYS A 447 -4.04 -3.18 -24.64
CA LYS A 447 -2.86 -2.87 -23.83
C LYS A 447 -2.46 -4.04 -22.91
N LEU A 448 -3.44 -4.68 -22.26
CA LEU A 448 -3.20 -5.77 -21.31
C LEU A 448 -2.99 -7.12 -22.01
N ASN A 449 -3.52 -7.27 -23.23
CA ASN A 449 -3.44 -8.47 -24.06
C ASN A 449 -2.61 -8.22 -25.33
N SER A 450 -1.36 -7.81 -25.14
CA SER A 450 -0.44 -7.39 -26.22
C SER A 450 0.42 -8.52 -26.79
N ALA A 451 0.25 -9.76 -26.32
CA ALA A 451 1.01 -10.91 -26.79
C ALA A 451 0.67 -11.23 -28.27
N PRO A 452 1.66 -11.42 -29.16
CA PRO A 452 1.41 -11.84 -30.52
C PRO A 452 0.66 -13.18 -30.61
N PRO A 453 -0.16 -13.38 -31.66
CA PRO A 453 -0.81 -14.67 -31.90
C PRO A 453 0.19 -15.82 -31.94
N ASN A 454 -0.17 -16.95 -31.34
CA ASN A 454 0.65 -18.17 -31.26
C ASN A 454 1.96 -18.02 -30.45
N GLN A 455 2.07 -17.01 -29.59
CA GLN A 455 3.16 -16.98 -28.60
C GLN A 455 3.08 -18.22 -27.69
N PRO A 456 4.18 -18.97 -27.50
CA PRO A 456 4.21 -20.09 -26.57
C PRO A 456 3.86 -19.63 -25.15
N LEU A 457 3.03 -20.42 -24.47
CA LEU A 457 2.67 -20.21 -23.07
C LEU A 457 3.52 -21.14 -22.19
N ASP A 458 4.17 -20.57 -21.18
CA ASP A 458 4.95 -21.35 -20.20
C ASP A 458 4.17 -21.59 -18.89
N LEU A 459 3.32 -20.62 -18.48
CA LEU A 459 2.57 -20.65 -17.23
C LEU A 459 1.16 -20.09 -17.43
N LEU A 460 0.17 -20.83 -16.91
CA LEU A 460 -1.18 -20.34 -16.65
C LEU A 460 -1.36 -20.22 -15.13
N SER A 461 -1.48 -19.00 -14.62
CA SER A 461 -1.72 -18.72 -13.20
C SER A 461 -3.12 -18.11 -13.04
N LEU A 462 -3.98 -18.79 -12.29
CA LEU A 462 -5.38 -18.44 -12.09
C LEU A 462 -5.67 -18.27 -10.60
N GLY A 463 -6.54 -17.32 -10.26
CA GLY A 463 -6.91 -17.06 -8.86
C GLY A 463 -6.13 -15.92 -8.21
N ASN A 464 -5.96 -14.80 -8.91
CA ASN A 464 -5.59 -13.54 -8.26
C ASN A 464 -6.63 -12.44 -8.58
N PRO A 465 -7.41 -11.97 -7.58
CA PRO A 465 -7.50 -12.50 -6.22
C PRO A 465 -7.95 -13.96 -6.18
N HIS A 466 -7.64 -14.69 -5.08
CA HIS A 466 -7.98 -16.11 -4.94
C HIS A 466 -9.40 -16.43 -5.38
N PHE A 467 -9.55 -17.55 -6.08
CA PHE A 467 -10.84 -17.92 -6.63
C PHE A 467 -11.86 -18.24 -5.55
N SER A 468 -13.09 -17.81 -5.82
CA SER A 468 -14.28 -18.24 -5.12
C SER A 468 -14.57 -19.69 -5.47
N LEU A 469 -15.43 -20.32 -4.66
CA LEU A 469 -15.94 -21.65 -4.98
C LEU A 469 -16.72 -21.67 -6.32
N THR A 470 -17.34 -20.56 -6.70
CA THR A 470 -18.07 -20.44 -7.98
C THR A 470 -17.10 -20.41 -9.15
N GLU A 471 -16.08 -19.55 -9.11
CA GLU A 471 -15.06 -19.48 -10.16
C GLU A 471 -14.30 -20.81 -10.31
N LEU A 472 -14.02 -21.52 -9.22
CA LEU A 472 -13.42 -22.87 -9.28
C LEU A 472 -14.33 -23.89 -9.97
N ARG A 473 -15.65 -23.80 -9.79
CA ARG A 473 -16.62 -24.65 -10.50
C ARG A 473 -16.64 -24.31 -11.98
N ASP A 474 -16.66 -23.03 -12.32
CA ASP A 474 -16.66 -22.57 -13.71
C ASP A 474 -15.38 -23.01 -14.43
N LEU A 475 -14.22 -22.85 -13.79
CA LEU A 475 -12.95 -23.38 -14.29
C LEU A 475 -13.04 -24.90 -14.53
N THR A 476 -13.59 -25.64 -13.56
CA THR A 476 -13.75 -27.10 -13.66
C THR A 476 -14.58 -27.50 -14.88
N HIS A 477 -15.67 -26.77 -15.16
CA HIS A 477 -16.50 -26.99 -16.35
C HIS A 477 -15.75 -26.70 -17.65
N LEU A 478 -14.95 -25.62 -17.69
CA LEU A 478 -14.17 -25.25 -18.88
C LEU A 478 -13.09 -26.28 -19.24
N VAL A 479 -12.47 -26.88 -18.22
CA VAL A 479 -11.35 -27.81 -18.40
C VAL A 479 -11.74 -29.28 -18.35
N GLN A 480 -13.03 -29.60 -18.14
CA GLN A 480 -13.49 -30.98 -18.01
C GLN A 480 -13.11 -31.83 -19.24
N GLY A 481 -12.44 -32.96 -19.00
CA GLY A 481 -11.98 -33.86 -20.05
C GLY A 481 -10.78 -33.35 -20.86
N ARG A 482 -10.19 -32.21 -20.49
CA ARG A 482 -8.99 -31.66 -21.12
C ARG A 482 -7.74 -31.99 -20.32
N GLN A 483 -6.59 -31.98 -20.98
CA GLN A 483 -5.28 -32.06 -20.35
C GLN A 483 -4.47 -30.82 -20.73
N LYS A 484 -3.70 -30.27 -19.78
CA LYS A 484 -2.75 -29.20 -20.07
C LYS A 484 -1.69 -29.69 -21.07
N ALA A 485 -1.12 -28.77 -21.84
CA ALA A 485 0.05 -29.11 -22.66
C ALA A 485 1.24 -29.54 -21.77
N PRO A 486 2.14 -30.43 -22.26
CA PRO A 486 3.27 -30.93 -21.47
C PRO A 486 4.14 -29.81 -20.88
N ASN A 487 4.40 -28.77 -21.67
CA ASN A 487 5.33 -27.68 -21.33
C ASN A 487 4.66 -26.48 -20.65
N VAL A 488 3.34 -26.51 -20.42
CA VAL A 488 2.62 -25.42 -19.73
C VAL A 488 2.48 -25.79 -18.26
N ALA A 489 3.03 -24.99 -17.35
CA ALA A 489 2.68 -25.06 -15.94
C ALA A 489 1.27 -24.48 -15.73
N VAL A 490 0.45 -25.10 -14.90
CA VAL A 490 -0.88 -24.58 -14.54
C VAL A 490 -0.99 -24.52 -13.04
N VAL A 491 -1.30 -23.34 -12.52
CA VAL A 491 -1.54 -23.08 -11.10
C VAL A 491 -2.91 -22.41 -10.99
N ALA A 492 -3.76 -22.94 -10.10
CA ALA A 492 -5.04 -22.35 -9.74
C ALA A 492 -5.12 -22.29 -8.22
N THR A 493 -5.45 -21.11 -7.68
CA THR A 493 -5.42 -20.81 -6.25
C THR A 493 -6.71 -20.23 -5.72
#